data_AF-A0AAU0EYT6-F1
#
_entry.id   AF-A0AAU0EYT6-F1
#
_cell.length_a   1.000
_cell.length_b   1.000
_cell.length_c   1.000
_cell.angle_alpha   90.00
_cell.angle_beta   90.00
_cell.angle_gamma   90.00
#
_symmetry.space_group_name_H-M   'P 1'
#
loop_
_entity.id
_entity.type
_entity.pdbx_description
1 polymer ?
#
loop_
_entity_poly.entity_id
_entity_poly.type
_entity_poly.pdbx_seq_one_letter_code
_entity_poly.pdbx_strand_id
1 'polypeptide(L)'
;MYLFLAIVALILVVGIWFINQPQFGKNPSGKRLERIKKSPNYQDGGFKNLSETPQLTSDKPMVVQLYKFFTDKIDNLRPATPIPTVKTDLKNLSKDENILVWLGHSGYFMQIDGKTFLIDPTLLSGSPVSFFNKMFDGSNAYLPQDIPAVDYLIITHDHWDHLDYETIKQLKPRIGKVVTGLGVGSHFEY
;
A
#
# COMPACT_ATOMS: atom_id res chain seq x y z
N MET A 1 4.35 41.36 -7.46
CA MET A 1 5.56 40.55 -7.74
C MET A 1 6.07 39.81 -6.50
N TYR A 2 6.44 40.48 -5.40
CA TYR A 2 6.95 39.81 -4.20
C TYR A 2 5.97 38.83 -3.53
N LEU A 3 4.69 39.19 -3.43
CA LEU A 3 3.66 38.30 -2.88
C LEU A 3 3.50 37.02 -3.71
N PHE A 4 3.49 37.14 -5.04
CA PHE A 4 3.42 35.99 -5.95
C PHE A 4 4.63 35.06 -5.78
N LEU A 5 5.84 35.63 -5.74
CA LEU A 5 7.07 34.86 -5.52
C LEU A 5 7.07 34.17 -4.14
N ALA A 6 6.57 34.84 -3.10
CA ALA A 6 6.44 34.26 -1.76
C ALA A 6 5.45 33.07 -1.73
N ILE A 7 4.33 33.18 -2.44
CA ILE A 7 3.36 32.08 -2.55
C ILE A 7 3.97 30.88 -3.28
N VAL A 8 4.66 31.10 -4.40
CA VAL A 8 5.34 30.02 -5.14
C VAL A 8 6.40 29.34 -4.28
N ALA A 9 7.22 30.12 -3.57
CA ALA A 9 8.22 29.57 -2.66
C ALA A 9 7.58 28.73 -1.54
N LEU A 10 6.48 29.22 -0.95
CA LEU A 10 5.74 28.48 0.07
C LEU A 10 5.19 27.14 -0.47
N ILE A 11 4.59 27.13 -1.66
CA ILE A 11 4.08 25.91 -2.30
C ILE A 11 5.22 24.91 -2.53
N LEU A 12 6.39 25.36 -3.00
CA LEU A 12 7.55 24.49 -3.21
C LEU A 12 8.05 23.91 -1.89
N VAL A 13 8.18 24.72 -0.84
CA VAL A 13 8.63 24.26 0.48
C VAL A 13 7.64 23.24 1.06
N VAL A 14 6.34 23.52 1.00
CA VAL A 14 5.30 22.60 1.47
C VAL A 14 5.30 21.31 0.65
N GLY A 15 5.46 21.40 -0.68
CA GLY A 15 5.55 20.25 -1.56
C GLY A 15 6.75 19.37 -1.26
N ILE A 16 7.93 19.97 -1.10
CA ILE A 16 9.17 19.26 -0.71
C ILE A 16 8.99 18.60 0.66
N TRP A 17 8.48 19.34 1.64
CA TRP A 17 8.21 18.78 2.97
C TRP A 17 7.24 17.59 2.91
N PHE A 18 6.17 17.71 2.11
CA PHE A 18 5.14 16.69 1.96
C PHE A 18 5.68 15.38 1.37
N ILE A 19 6.45 15.46 0.27
CA ILE A 19 7.00 14.25 -0.38
C ILE A 19 8.15 13.59 0.42
N ASN A 20 8.69 14.28 1.43
CA ASN A 20 9.74 13.76 2.32
C ASN A 20 9.18 13.18 3.63
N GLN A 21 7.86 13.02 3.75
CA GLN A 21 7.26 12.38 4.92
C GLN A 21 7.56 10.87 4.96
N PRO A 22 7.65 10.24 6.14
CA PRO A 22 8.05 8.84 6.29
C PRO A 22 7.22 7.84 5.50
N GLN A 23 5.95 8.16 5.25
CA GLN A 23 5.08 7.26 4.51
C GLN A 23 5.52 7.09 3.03
N PHE A 24 6.20 8.08 2.43
CA PHE A 24 6.65 8.04 1.04
C PHE A 24 7.82 7.08 0.79
N GLY A 25 8.36 6.44 1.83
CA GLY A 25 9.46 5.51 1.64
C GLY A 25 10.82 6.21 1.56
N LYS A 26 11.82 5.38 1.25
CA LYS A 26 13.13 5.83 0.78
C LYS A 26 13.57 4.91 -0.34
N ASN A 27 14.27 5.48 -1.31
CA ASN A 27 14.91 4.68 -2.35
C ASN A 27 15.89 3.66 -1.75
N PRO A 28 16.00 2.45 -2.32
CA PRO A 28 16.96 1.46 -1.89
C PRO A 28 18.39 2.00 -1.83
N SER A 29 19.12 1.70 -0.76
CA SER A 29 20.52 2.09 -0.59
C SER A 29 21.34 0.99 0.10
N GLY A 30 22.66 1.12 0.13
CA GLY A 30 23.57 0.20 0.80
C GLY A 30 23.36 -1.27 0.42
N LYS A 31 23.29 -2.17 1.42
CA LYS A 31 23.15 -3.62 1.22
C LYS A 31 21.90 -4.00 0.42
N ARG A 32 20.81 -3.25 0.56
CA ARG A 32 19.56 -3.50 -0.16
C ARG A 32 19.71 -3.21 -1.66
N LEU A 33 20.33 -2.08 -1.99
CA LEU A 33 20.63 -1.75 -3.38
C LEU A 33 21.60 -2.76 -4.00
N GLU A 34 22.61 -3.20 -3.26
CA GLU A 34 23.53 -4.25 -3.74
C GLU A 34 22.82 -5.59 -3.95
N ARG A 35 21.82 -5.93 -3.12
CA ARG A 35 20.97 -7.11 -3.34
C ARG A 35 20.09 -6.96 -4.58
N ILE A 36 19.53 -5.77 -4.84
CA ILE A 36 18.74 -5.48 -6.03
C ILE A 36 19.57 -5.67 -7.30
N LYS A 37 20.78 -5.07 -7.34
CA LYS A 37 21.69 -5.15 -8.50
C LYS A 37 22.14 -6.57 -8.83
N LYS A 38 22.10 -7.49 -7.86
CA LYS A 38 22.43 -8.91 -8.05
C LYS A 38 21.27 -9.74 -8.63
N SER A 39 20.08 -9.16 -8.76
CA SER A 39 18.97 -9.86 -9.39
C SER A 39 19.24 -10.06 -10.88
N PRO A 40 18.98 -11.26 -11.45
CA PRO A 40 19.10 -11.48 -12.89
C PRO A 40 18.15 -10.60 -13.71
N ASN A 41 17.08 -10.09 -13.09
CA ASN A 41 16.11 -9.20 -13.71
C ASN A 41 16.46 -7.71 -13.59
N TYR A 42 17.55 -7.35 -12.90
CA TYR A 42 18.01 -5.96 -12.83
C TYR A 42 19.05 -5.69 -13.91
N GLN A 43 18.68 -4.93 -14.94
CA GLN A 43 19.48 -4.68 -16.14
C GLN A 43 19.36 -3.20 -16.54
N ASP A 44 20.46 -2.60 -17.01
CA ASP A 44 20.50 -1.21 -17.49
C ASP A 44 19.95 -0.17 -16.48
N GLY A 45 20.17 -0.40 -15.19
CA GLY A 45 19.75 0.52 -14.13
C GLY A 45 18.29 0.39 -13.67
N GLY A 46 17.57 -0.65 -14.11
CA GLY A 46 16.20 -0.90 -13.65
C GLY A 46 15.80 -2.39 -13.73
N PHE A 47 14.61 -2.71 -13.21
CA PHE A 47 14.05 -4.05 -13.40
C PHE A 47 13.47 -4.19 -14.81
N LYS A 48 13.75 -5.33 -15.45
CA LYS A 48 13.13 -5.76 -16.71
C LYS A 48 12.11 -6.85 -16.40
N ASN A 49 10.86 -6.61 -16.80
CA ASN A 49 9.78 -7.59 -16.68
C ASN A 49 10.06 -8.80 -17.58
N LEU A 50 9.63 -9.99 -17.13
CA LEU A 50 9.78 -11.23 -17.90
C LEU A 50 8.88 -11.26 -19.13
N SER A 51 7.70 -10.66 -19.01
CA SER A 51 6.75 -10.42 -20.09
C SER A 51 6.76 -8.94 -20.45
N GLU A 52 6.44 -8.61 -21.70
CA GLU A 52 6.13 -7.24 -22.08
C GLU A 52 4.92 -6.76 -21.26
N THR A 53 5.15 -5.72 -20.45
CA THR A 53 4.13 -5.10 -19.62
C THR A 53 4.23 -3.60 -19.85
N PRO A 54 3.38 -3.03 -20.73
CA PRO A 54 3.43 -1.61 -21.00
C PRO A 54 3.08 -0.83 -19.72
N GLN A 55 3.86 0.20 -19.42
CA GLN A 55 3.64 1.03 -18.24
C GLN A 55 2.35 1.86 -18.34
N LEU A 56 1.93 2.18 -19.57
CA LEU A 56 0.70 2.90 -19.87
C LEU A 56 -0.21 1.99 -20.70
N THR A 57 -1.47 1.91 -20.31
CA THR A 57 -2.51 1.16 -21.03
C THR A 57 -3.22 2.00 -22.09
N SER A 58 -2.80 3.25 -22.27
CA SER A 58 -3.46 4.25 -23.11
C SER A 58 -2.43 5.07 -23.88
N ASP A 59 -2.66 5.21 -25.18
CA ASP A 59 -1.83 6.03 -26.07
C ASP A 59 -2.07 7.54 -25.90
N LYS A 60 -3.00 7.92 -25.02
CA LYS A 60 -3.35 9.34 -24.80
C LYS A 60 -2.26 10.05 -23.98
N PRO A 61 -1.99 11.33 -24.25
CA PRO A 61 -1.08 12.12 -23.42
C PRO A 61 -1.49 12.12 -21.95
N MET A 62 -0.51 12.06 -21.04
CA MET A 62 -0.73 12.05 -19.58
C MET A 62 -1.63 13.20 -19.11
N VAL A 63 -1.51 14.39 -19.70
CA VAL A 63 -2.36 15.55 -19.36
C VAL A 63 -3.83 15.31 -19.66
N VAL A 64 -4.14 14.61 -20.76
CA VAL A 64 -5.51 14.26 -21.13
C VAL A 64 -6.07 13.21 -20.18
N GLN A 65 -5.24 12.23 -19.80
CA GLN A 65 -5.64 11.20 -18.84
C GLN A 65 -5.90 11.81 -17.46
N LEU A 66 -5.04 12.72 -17.01
CA LEU A 66 -5.22 13.44 -15.75
C LEU A 66 -6.47 14.31 -15.77
N TYR A 67 -6.72 15.04 -16.85
CA TYR A 67 -7.94 15.84 -17.01
C TYR A 67 -9.19 14.95 -16.89
N LYS A 68 -9.23 13.84 -17.65
CA LYS A 68 -10.31 12.86 -17.60
C LYS A 68 -10.51 12.27 -16.21
N PHE A 69 -9.44 11.94 -15.50
CA PHE A 69 -9.53 11.43 -14.13
C PHE A 69 -10.29 12.39 -13.19
N PHE A 70 -10.17 13.71 -13.39
CA PHE A 70 -10.89 14.70 -12.59
C PHE A 70 -12.25 15.11 -13.16
N THR A 71 -12.50 14.96 -14.46
CA THR A 71 -13.74 15.42 -15.10
C THR A 71 -14.74 14.34 -15.43
N ASP A 72 -14.28 13.12 -15.73
CA ASP A 72 -15.15 12.03 -16.15
C ASP A 72 -15.98 11.59 -14.94
N LYS A 73 -17.31 11.61 -15.09
CA LYS A 73 -18.23 11.08 -14.09
C LYS A 73 -18.39 9.58 -14.35
N ILE A 74 -18.01 8.78 -13.38
CA ILE A 74 -18.19 7.33 -13.42
C ILE A 74 -19.45 7.00 -12.63
N ASP A 75 -20.46 6.51 -13.33
CA ASP A 75 -21.70 6.07 -12.70
C ASP A 75 -21.43 4.88 -11.77
N ASN A 76 -22.07 4.88 -10.60
CA ASN A 76 -21.96 3.83 -9.60
C ASN A 76 -20.53 3.57 -9.08
N LEU A 77 -19.64 4.57 -9.11
CA LEU A 77 -18.27 4.47 -8.57
C LEU A 77 -18.23 4.18 -7.06
N ARG A 78 -19.29 4.56 -6.33
CA ARG A 78 -19.42 4.35 -4.89
C ARG A 78 -20.70 3.57 -4.59
N PRO A 79 -20.64 2.61 -3.65
CA PRO A 79 -21.83 1.89 -3.22
C PRO A 79 -22.82 2.85 -2.56
N ALA A 80 -24.12 2.69 -2.84
CA ALA A 80 -25.18 3.53 -2.29
C ALA A 80 -25.51 3.20 -0.82
N THR A 81 -25.15 2.00 -0.37
CA THR A 81 -25.31 1.53 1.00
C THR A 81 -23.97 1.02 1.52
N PRO A 82 -23.76 0.97 2.85
CA PRO A 82 -22.57 0.35 3.41
C PRO A 82 -22.38 -1.08 2.91
N ILE A 83 -21.14 -1.48 2.69
CA ILE A 83 -20.77 -2.84 2.32
C ILE A 83 -21.18 -3.80 3.45
N PRO A 84 -21.97 -4.85 3.17
CA PRO A 84 -22.28 -5.87 4.17
C PRO A 84 -21.01 -6.57 4.64
N THR A 85 -20.76 -6.56 5.95
CA THR A 85 -19.51 -7.07 6.52
C THR A 85 -19.75 -7.98 7.70
N VAL A 86 -19.02 -9.10 7.71
CA VAL A 86 -18.95 -10.04 8.84
C VAL A 86 -17.58 -9.87 9.49
N LYS A 87 -17.56 -9.57 10.79
CA LYS A 87 -16.31 -9.42 11.56
C LYS A 87 -16.03 -10.70 12.35
N THR A 88 -15.08 -11.49 11.84
CA THR A 88 -14.50 -12.65 12.53
C THR A 88 -13.50 -12.18 13.58
N ASP A 89 -13.55 -12.76 14.79
CA ASP A 89 -12.57 -12.52 15.84
C ASP A 89 -11.26 -13.26 15.58
N LEU A 90 -10.32 -12.57 14.94
CA LEU A 90 -9.04 -13.14 14.51
C LEU A 90 -8.14 -13.59 15.67
N LYS A 91 -8.38 -13.11 16.90
CA LYS A 91 -7.53 -13.43 18.06
C LYS A 91 -7.90 -14.75 18.73
N ASN A 92 -9.12 -15.23 18.49
CA ASN A 92 -9.69 -16.39 19.14
C ASN A 92 -9.93 -17.57 18.17
N LEU A 93 -9.23 -17.56 17.04
CA LEU A 93 -9.25 -18.68 16.09
C LEU A 93 -8.41 -19.85 16.61
N SER A 94 -8.91 -21.08 16.44
CA SER A 94 -8.12 -22.29 16.71
C SER A 94 -6.99 -22.39 15.71
N LYS A 95 -5.75 -22.64 16.14
CA LYS A 95 -4.58 -22.72 15.25
C LYS A 95 -4.59 -23.92 14.30
N ASP A 96 -5.40 -24.93 14.60
CA ASP A 96 -5.48 -26.17 13.82
C ASP A 96 -6.42 -26.05 12.62
N GLU A 97 -7.12 -24.93 12.47
CA GLU A 97 -8.05 -24.70 11.36
C GLU A 97 -7.35 -23.96 10.21
N ASN A 98 -7.66 -24.36 8.98
CA ASN A 98 -7.27 -23.60 7.80
C ASN A 98 -8.35 -22.57 7.49
N ILE A 99 -8.01 -21.28 7.58
CA ILE A 99 -8.95 -20.16 7.52
C ILE A 99 -8.44 -19.09 6.56
N LEU A 100 -9.36 -18.50 5.79
CA LEU A 100 -9.14 -17.29 5.02
C LEU A 100 -10.21 -16.27 5.41
N VAL A 101 -9.77 -15.10 5.88
CA VAL A 101 -10.64 -13.95 6.14
C VAL A 101 -10.24 -12.82 5.20
N TRP A 102 -11.20 -12.37 4.40
CA TRP A 102 -11.05 -11.17 3.57
C TRP A 102 -11.27 -9.92 4.42
N LEU A 103 -10.27 -9.05 4.47
CA LEU A 103 -10.26 -7.84 5.30
C LEU A 103 -10.79 -6.61 4.52
N GLY A 104 -11.03 -6.76 3.21
CA GLY A 104 -11.39 -5.69 2.28
C GLY A 104 -10.25 -5.38 1.30
N HIS A 105 -10.59 -4.86 0.11
CA HIS A 105 -9.65 -4.62 -0.99
C HIS A 105 -8.77 -5.84 -1.29
N SER A 106 -7.44 -5.70 -1.25
CA SER A 106 -6.45 -6.76 -1.37
C SER A 106 -6.01 -7.37 -0.03
N GLY A 107 -6.64 -6.97 1.08
CA GLY A 107 -6.28 -7.38 2.43
C GLY A 107 -6.80 -8.76 2.79
N TYR A 108 -5.92 -9.66 3.23
CA TYR A 108 -6.30 -10.99 3.69
C TYR A 108 -5.59 -11.36 4.99
N PHE A 109 -6.30 -12.03 5.89
CA PHE A 109 -5.72 -12.82 6.97
C PHE A 109 -5.90 -14.30 6.62
N MET A 110 -4.82 -15.06 6.65
CA MET A 110 -4.86 -16.50 6.40
C MET A 110 -4.22 -17.27 7.55
N GLN A 111 -4.79 -18.42 7.87
CA GLN A 111 -4.17 -19.44 8.69
C GLN A 111 -4.10 -20.74 7.88
N ILE A 112 -2.90 -21.29 7.72
CA ILE A 112 -2.65 -22.50 6.95
C ILE A 112 -1.63 -23.35 7.70
N ASP A 113 -1.99 -24.58 8.06
CA ASP A 113 -1.15 -25.56 8.73
C ASP A 113 -0.45 -24.98 9.98
N GLY A 114 -1.21 -24.26 10.81
CA GLY A 114 -0.72 -23.62 12.03
C GLY A 114 0.13 -22.37 11.83
N LYS A 115 0.27 -21.86 10.59
CA LYS A 115 0.97 -20.62 10.25
C LYS A 115 0.00 -19.51 9.89
N THR A 116 0.34 -18.29 10.31
CA THR A 116 -0.48 -17.10 10.11
C THR A 116 0.16 -16.15 9.10
N PHE A 117 -0.63 -15.72 8.12
CA PHE A 117 -0.22 -14.82 7.05
C PHE A 117 -1.13 -13.61 7.02
N LEU A 118 -0.53 -12.43 6.89
CA LEU A 118 -1.23 -11.18 6.65
C LEU A 118 -0.78 -10.63 5.31
N ILE A 119 -1.72 -10.34 4.42
CA ILE A 119 -1.44 -9.92 3.04
C ILE A 119 -2.04 -8.53 2.84
N ASP A 120 -1.22 -7.60 2.33
CA ASP A 120 -1.59 -6.22 1.97
C ASP A 120 -2.59 -5.55 2.94
N PRO A 121 -2.27 -5.42 4.25
CA PRO A 121 -3.21 -4.98 5.26
C PRO A 121 -3.44 -3.46 5.23
N THR A 122 -4.32 -2.99 4.36
CA THR A 122 -4.75 -1.59 4.29
C THR A 122 -5.97 -1.38 5.19
N LEU A 123 -5.74 -1.06 6.47
CA LEU A 123 -6.79 -1.00 7.50
C LEU A 123 -7.19 0.42 7.93
N LEU A 124 -6.36 1.43 7.65
CA LEU A 124 -6.61 2.82 8.07
C LEU A 124 -6.71 3.78 6.88
N SER A 125 -5.82 3.67 5.90
CA SER A 125 -5.80 4.59 4.75
C SER A 125 -5.21 3.94 3.50
N GLY A 126 -5.91 4.08 2.36
CA GLY A 126 -5.42 3.73 1.03
C GLY A 126 -4.81 4.92 0.28
N SER A 127 -4.36 5.95 1.00
CA SER A 127 -3.90 7.22 0.44
C SER A 127 -2.90 7.93 1.36
N PRO A 128 -1.93 8.70 0.82
CA PRO A 128 -1.05 9.55 1.62
C PRO A 128 -1.78 10.77 2.20
N VAL A 129 -3.02 11.01 1.78
CA VAL A 129 -3.85 12.14 2.20
C VAL A 129 -5.23 11.65 2.61
N SER A 130 -5.60 11.88 3.88
CA SER A 130 -6.77 11.29 4.54
C SER A 130 -8.14 11.63 3.94
N PHE A 131 -8.24 12.69 3.13
CA PHE A 131 -9.49 13.08 2.47
C PHE A 131 -9.64 12.51 1.05
N PHE A 132 -8.59 11.91 0.50
CA PHE A 132 -8.58 11.32 -0.84
C PHE A 132 -8.64 9.80 -0.74
N ASN A 133 -9.35 9.13 -1.65
CA ASN A 133 -9.54 7.66 -1.67
C ASN A 133 -9.89 7.04 -0.31
N LYS A 134 -10.92 7.58 0.34
CA LYS A 134 -11.46 7.00 1.58
C LYS A 134 -12.02 5.61 1.31
N MET A 135 -11.85 4.72 2.29
CA MET A 135 -12.51 3.42 2.32
C MET A 135 -14.02 3.58 2.23
N PHE A 136 -14.70 2.60 1.64
CA PHE A 136 -16.15 2.59 1.58
C PHE A 136 -16.74 2.29 2.97
N ASP A 137 -17.91 2.84 3.25
CA ASP A 137 -18.62 2.53 4.48
C ASP A 137 -18.85 1.03 4.58
N GLY A 138 -18.55 0.44 5.75
CA GLY A 138 -18.64 -1.00 5.98
C GLY A 138 -17.38 -1.79 5.59
N SER A 139 -16.46 -1.24 4.78
CA SER A 139 -15.23 -1.95 4.37
C SER A 139 -14.04 -1.75 5.32
N ASN A 140 -14.27 -1.19 6.51
CA ASN A 140 -13.26 -0.84 7.51
C ASN A 140 -13.51 -1.56 8.86
N ALA A 141 -14.02 -2.80 8.80
CA ALA A 141 -14.38 -3.56 9.99
C ALA A 141 -13.19 -3.95 10.87
N TYR A 142 -11.98 -4.02 10.30
CA TYR A 142 -10.76 -4.39 10.98
C TYR A 142 -9.86 -3.18 11.19
N LEU A 143 -9.29 -3.10 12.39
CA LEU A 143 -8.26 -2.14 12.75
C LEU A 143 -6.96 -2.85 13.14
N PRO A 144 -5.79 -2.18 13.15
CA PRO A 144 -4.52 -2.83 13.49
C PRO A 144 -4.52 -3.54 14.85
N GLN A 145 -5.31 -3.08 15.82
CA GLN A 145 -5.45 -3.77 17.11
C GLN A 145 -6.20 -5.09 17.03
N ASP A 146 -7.00 -5.34 15.99
CA ASP A 146 -7.76 -6.57 15.82
C ASP A 146 -6.89 -7.72 15.30
N ILE A 147 -5.76 -7.40 14.67
CA ILE A 147 -4.87 -8.39 14.06
C ILE A 147 -3.99 -9.04 15.15
N PRO A 148 -3.98 -10.39 15.28
CA PRO A 148 -3.09 -11.08 16.21
C PRO A 148 -1.61 -10.97 15.75
N ALA A 149 -0.70 -11.59 16.51
CA ALA A 149 0.65 -11.80 16.00
C ALA A 149 0.62 -12.70 14.76
N VAL A 150 1.41 -12.36 13.75
CA VAL A 150 1.46 -13.09 12.48
C VAL A 150 2.87 -13.57 12.17
N ASP A 151 2.98 -14.79 11.64
CA ASP A 151 4.27 -15.36 11.24
C ASP A 151 4.83 -14.63 10.02
N TYR A 152 3.97 -14.31 9.06
CA TYR A 152 4.36 -13.69 7.79
C TYR A 152 3.47 -12.49 7.44
N LEU A 153 4.10 -11.35 7.16
CA LEU A 153 3.50 -10.25 6.41
C LEU A 153 3.92 -10.38 4.95
N ILE A 154 2.96 -10.38 4.02
CA ILE A 154 3.19 -10.37 2.58
C ILE A 154 2.75 -9.00 2.05
N ILE A 155 3.65 -8.30 1.38
CA ILE A 155 3.34 -7.06 0.66
C ILE A 155 3.63 -7.26 -0.82
N THR A 156 2.61 -7.14 -1.66
CA THR A 156 2.71 -7.33 -3.10
C THR A 156 3.48 -6.21 -3.78
N HIS A 157 3.14 -4.95 -3.46
CA HIS A 157 3.78 -3.74 -3.97
C HIS A 157 3.55 -2.54 -3.04
N ASP A 158 4.15 -1.39 -3.35
CA ASP A 158 4.22 -0.20 -2.48
C ASP A 158 3.17 0.88 -2.78
N HIS A 159 2.11 0.55 -3.54
CA HIS A 159 0.96 1.45 -3.64
C HIS A 159 0.23 1.56 -2.30
N TRP A 160 -0.36 2.72 -2.04
CA TRP A 160 -0.99 3.08 -0.77
C TRP A 160 -2.14 2.17 -0.36
N ASP A 161 -2.85 1.61 -1.32
CA ASP A 161 -3.93 0.66 -1.13
C ASP A 161 -3.44 -0.77 -0.83
N HIS A 162 -2.13 -1.01 -0.86
CA HIS A 162 -1.49 -2.28 -0.48
C HIS A 162 -0.49 -2.13 0.70
N LEU A 163 0.12 -0.94 0.84
CA LEU A 163 1.10 -0.61 1.86
C LEU A 163 0.64 0.62 2.66
N ASP A 164 -0.25 0.38 3.61
CA ASP A 164 -0.67 1.40 4.58
C ASP A 164 0.40 1.58 5.67
N TYR A 165 1.11 2.72 5.60
CA TYR A 165 2.19 3.06 6.52
C TYR A 165 1.79 2.99 8.00
N GLU A 166 0.63 3.54 8.38
CA GLU A 166 0.23 3.57 9.79
C GLU A 166 -0.23 2.19 10.26
N THR A 167 -0.87 1.40 9.39
CA THR A 167 -1.18 0.00 9.70
C THR A 167 0.10 -0.80 9.94
N ILE A 168 1.08 -0.73 9.03
CA ILE A 168 2.35 -1.46 9.19
C ILE A 168 3.11 -1.04 10.44
N LYS A 169 3.16 0.27 10.73
CA LYS A 169 3.83 0.80 11.92
C LYS A 169 3.22 0.26 13.21
N GLN A 170 1.89 0.15 13.31
CA GLN A 170 1.21 -0.41 14.48
C GLN A 170 1.30 -1.94 14.58
N LEU A 171 1.47 -2.63 13.45
CA LEU A 171 1.63 -4.09 13.41
C LEU A 171 3.08 -4.54 13.56
N LYS A 172 4.07 -3.67 13.34
CA LYS A 172 5.51 -3.99 13.38
C LYS A 172 5.94 -4.85 14.58
N PRO A 173 5.48 -4.62 15.83
CA PRO A 173 5.88 -5.45 16.97
C PRO A 173 5.32 -6.89 16.96
N ARG A 174 4.35 -7.16 16.09
CA ARG A 174 3.56 -8.40 16.01
C ARG A 174 3.80 -9.19 14.73
N ILE A 175 4.76 -8.77 13.90
CA ILE A 175 5.11 -9.43 12.63
C ILE A 175 6.39 -10.22 12.81
N GLY A 176 6.36 -11.51 12.49
CA GLY A 176 7.54 -12.37 12.49
C GLY A 176 8.48 -12.09 11.32
N LYS A 177 8.00 -12.28 10.08
CA LYS A 177 8.78 -12.12 8.85
C LYS A 177 8.03 -11.32 7.80
N VAL A 178 8.73 -10.43 7.10
CA VAL A 178 8.18 -9.70 5.95
C VAL A 178 8.66 -10.37 4.65
N VAL A 179 7.72 -10.64 3.75
CA VAL A 179 7.94 -11.17 2.40
C VAL A 179 7.42 -10.14 1.40
N THR A 180 8.30 -9.63 0.54
CA THR A 180 7.94 -8.58 -0.41
C THR A 180 8.94 -8.50 -1.56
N GLY A 181 8.64 -7.67 -2.56
CA GLY A 181 9.55 -7.33 -3.65
C GLY A 181 10.85 -6.69 -3.17
N LEU A 182 11.91 -6.82 -3.97
CA LEU A 182 13.24 -6.34 -3.59
C LEU A 182 13.25 -4.83 -3.29
N GLY A 183 12.59 -4.01 -4.11
CA GLY A 183 12.48 -2.56 -3.90
C GLY A 183 11.65 -2.19 -2.68
N VAL A 184 10.46 -2.78 -2.55
CA VAL A 184 9.50 -2.54 -1.46
C VAL A 184 10.11 -2.79 -0.09
N GLY A 185 11.01 -3.76 0.03
CA GLY A 185 11.67 -4.03 1.31
C GLY A 185 12.45 -2.83 1.89
N SER A 186 12.77 -1.81 1.08
CA SER A 186 13.33 -0.54 1.58
C SER A 186 12.43 0.09 2.65
N HIS A 187 11.09 0.03 2.50
CA HIS A 187 10.11 0.57 3.45
C HIS A 187 10.20 -0.02 4.86
N PHE A 188 10.85 -1.17 5.02
CA PHE A 188 10.96 -1.89 6.28
C PHE A 188 12.33 -1.77 6.94
N GLU A 189 13.31 -1.15 6.28
CA GLU A 189 14.72 -1.17 6.66
C GLU A 189 15.31 0.19 7.06
N TYR A 190 14.60 1.30 6.85
CA TYR A 190 15.11 2.65 7.13
C TYR A 190 14.57 3.31 8.40
#